data_AF-A0A9D4BHM3-F1
#
_entry.id   AF-A0A9D4BHM3-F1
#
_cell.length_a   1.000
_cell.length_b   1.000
_cell.length_c   1.000
_cell.angle_alpha   90.00
_cell.angle_beta   90.00
_cell.angle_gamma   90.00
#
_symmetry.space_group_name_H-M   'P 1'
#
loop_
_entity.id
_entity.type
_entity.pdbx_description
1 polymer ?
#
loop_
_entity_poly.entity_id
_entity_poly.type
_entity_poly.pdbx_seq_one_letter_code
_entity_poly.pdbx_strand_id
1 'polypeptide(L)'
;MYAYGLERAVATLSQLETRAVFRHFLSRERRHGRSMSLVDFISRPIKHLAALCEIVAAIEETTIPGSRDQRAFSKIVQGALR
;
A
#
# COMPACT_ATOMS: atom_id res chain seq x y z
N MET A 1 -11.17 6.81 -2.21
CA MET A 1 -10.98 7.30 -3.61
C MET A 1 -9.51 7.43 -4.05
N TYR A 2 -8.50 7.46 -3.16
CA TYR A 2 -7.06 7.45 -3.54
C TYR A 2 -6.47 6.03 -3.67
N ALA A 3 -6.79 5.11 -2.74
CA ALA A 3 -6.30 3.73 -2.75
C ALA A 3 -6.72 2.93 -4.00
N TYR A 4 -8.00 2.96 -4.38
CA TYR A 4 -8.51 2.32 -5.60
C TYR A 4 -7.81 2.82 -6.89
N GLY A 5 -7.51 4.13 -6.95
CA GLY A 5 -6.76 4.70 -8.07
C GLY A 5 -5.32 4.18 -8.13
N LEU A 6 -4.67 4.07 -6.97
CA LEU A 6 -3.33 3.48 -6.86
C LEU A 6 -3.31 1.99 -7.21
N GLU A 7 -4.31 1.21 -6.80
CA GLU A 7 -4.42 -0.21 -7.14
C GLU A 7 -4.53 -0.40 -8.65
N ARG A 8 -5.38 0.39 -9.33
CA ARG A 8 -5.48 0.37 -10.79
C ARG A 8 -4.19 0.82 -11.46
N ALA A 9 -3.51 1.82 -10.90
CA ALA A 9 -2.22 2.28 -11.41
C ALA A 9 -1.15 1.19 -11.29
N VAL A 10 -1.06 0.52 -10.14
CA VAL A 10 -0.15 -0.63 -9.93
C VAL A 10 -0.45 -1.75 -10.91
N ALA A 11 -1.72 -2.15 -11.06
CA ALA A 11 -2.11 -3.20 -12.01
C ALA A 11 -1.74 -2.86 -13.46
N THR A 12 -1.99 -1.61 -13.86
CA THR A 12 -1.68 -1.12 -15.21
C THR A 12 -0.17 -1.09 -15.44
N LEU A 13 0.61 -0.60 -14.47
CA LEU A 13 2.06 -0.53 -14.57
C LEU A 13 2.70 -1.92 -14.62
N SER A 14 2.23 -2.87 -13.81
CA SER A 14 2.68 -4.26 -13.86
C SER A 14 2.44 -4.89 -15.24
N GLN A 15 1.31 -4.60 -15.90
CA GLN A 15 1.06 -5.05 -17.27
C GLN A 15 1.99 -4.37 -18.28
N LEU A 16 2.21 -3.06 -18.14
CA LEU A 16 3.08 -2.29 -19.04
C LEU A 16 4.55 -2.69 -18.90
N GLU A 17 5.01 -3.08 -17.71
CA GLU A 17 6.37 -3.59 -17.47
C GLU A 17 6.68 -4.87 -18.24
N THR A 18 5.68 -5.62 -18.72
CA THR A 18 5.92 -6.75 -19.62
C THR A 18 6.37 -6.32 -21.03
N ARG A 19 6.08 -5.06 -21.43
CA ARG A 19 6.36 -4.55 -22.78
C ARG A 19 7.80 -4.03 -22.88
N ALA A 20 8.55 -4.51 -23.86
CA ALA A 20 9.96 -4.16 -24.06
C ALA A 20 10.22 -2.64 -24.18
N VAL A 21 9.35 -1.93 -24.90
CA VAL A 21 9.44 -0.47 -25.08
C VAL A 21 9.33 0.28 -23.75
N PHE A 22 8.41 -0.15 -22.89
CA PHE A 22 8.18 0.48 -21.59
C PHE A 22 9.34 0.18 -20.61
N ARG A 23 9.85 -1.05 -20.60
CA ARG A 23 11.07 -1.38 -19.83
C ARG A 23 12.27 -0.57 -20.28
N HIS A 24 12.45 -0.39 -21.59
CA HIS A 24 13.52 0.44 -22.12
C HIS A 24 13.39 1.89 -21.65
N PHE A 25 12.18 2.46 -21.70
CA PHE A 25 11.89 3.79 -21.15
C PHE A 25 12.26 3.89 -19.66
N LEU A 26 11.81 2.97 -18.82
CA LEU A 26 12.14 2.95 -17.38
C LEU A 26 13.63 2.71 -17.09
N SER A 27 14.33 1.97 -17.95
CA SER A 27 15.77 1.74 -17.79
C SER A 27 16.62 3.00 -18.01
N ARG A 28 16.11 3.98 -18.77
CA ARG A 28 16.76 5.29 -18.94
C ARG A 28 16.72 6.08 -17.63
N GLU A 29 15.62 5.98 -16.88
CA GLU A 29 15.46 6.62 -15.57
C GLU A 29 16.37 6.03 -14.47
N ARG A 30 16.66 4.71 -14.52
CA ARG A 30 17.57 4.06 -13.55
C ARG A 30 19.00 4.59 -13.60
N ARG A 31 19.43 5.18 -14.72
CA ARG A 31 20.76 5.81 -14.86
C ARG A 31 20.93 7.06 -13.99
N HIS A 32 19.85 7.58 -13.41
CA HIS A 32 19.86 8.72 -12.48
C HIS A 32 19.93 8.31 -10.99
N GLY A 33 20.35 7.08 -10.69
CA GLY A 33 20.61 6.64 -9.31
C GLY A 33 19.37 6.26 -8.49
N ARG A 34 18.20 6.10 -9.13
CA ARG A 34 17.01 5.56 -8.46
C ARG A 34 17.15 4.06 -8.23
N SER A 35 17.24 3.64 -6.97
CA SER A 35 17.32 2.23 -6.56
C SER A 35 15.98 1.48 -6.63
N MET A 36 14.87 2.21 -6.77
CA MET A 36 13.51 1.68 -6.63
C MET A 36 12.78 1.63 -7.99
N SER A 37 11.99 0.58 -8.22
CA SER A 37 11.13 0.49 -9.41
C SER A 37 9.96 1.48 -9.33
N LEU A 38 9.38 1.84 -10.48
CA LEU A 38 8.23 2.73 -10.53
C LEU A 38 6.99 2.09 -9.88
N VAL A 39 6.80 0.78 -10.11
CA VAL A 39 5.75 0.00 -9.44
C VAL A 39 5.94 0.01 -7.93
N ASP A 40 7.17 -0.22 -7.45
CA ASP A 40 7.45 -0.19 -6.02
C ASP A 40 7.15 1.18 -5.42
N PHE A 41 7.59 2.26 -6.08
CA PHE A 41 7.33 3.62 -5.62
C PHE A 41 5.83 3.91 -5.49
N ILE A 42 5.05 3.60 -6.52
CA ILE A 42 3.60 3.86 -6.54
C ILE A 42 2.84 2.93 -5.58
N SER A 43 3.36 1.74 -5.31
CA SER A 43 2.75 0.81 -4.33
C SER A 43 3.00 1.18 -2.87
N ARG A 44 3.97 2.06 -2.56
CA ARG A 44 4.35 2.40 -1.16
C ARG A 44 3.17 2.87 -0.30
N PRO A 45 2.28 3.77 -0.75
CA PRO A 45 1.17 4.23 0.08
C PRO A 45 0.20 3.09 0.44
N ILE A 46 -0.07 2.17 -0.50
CA ILE A 46 -0.93 1.00 -0.25
C ILE A 46 -0.25 0.06 0.75
N LYS A 47 1.04 -0.27 0.54
CA LYS A 47 1.81 -1.13 1.46
C LYS A 47 1.86 -0.53 2.87
N HIS A 48 2.06 0.79 2.96
CA HIS A 48 2.10 1.48 4.25
C HIS A 48 0.74 1.49 4.96
N LEU A 49 -0.35 1.73 4.21
CA LEU A 49 -1.70 1.67 4.76
C LEU A 49 -2.03 0.27 5.29
N ALA A 50 -1.69 -0.78 4.54
CA ALA A 50 -1.88 -2.16 4.97
C ALA A 50 -1.13 -2.46 6.28
N ALA A 51 0.15 -2.05 6.37
CA ALA A 51 0.94 -2.22 7.59
C ALA A 51 0.36 -1.47 8.80
N LEU A 52 -0.20 -0.27 8.59
CA LEU A 52 -0.88 0.47 9.66
C LEU A 52 -2.13 -0.28 10.15
N CYS A 53 -2.91 -0.88 9.25
CA CYS A 53 -4.06 -1.69 9.63
C CYS A 53 -3.66 -2.91 10.47
N GLU A 54 -2.57 -3.61 10.09
CA GLU A 54 -2.03 -4.74 10.84
C GLU A 54 -1.58 -4.32 12.25
N ILE A 55 -0.89 -3.19 12.37
CA ILE A 55 -0.47 -2.63 13.67
C ILE A 55 -1.68 -2.32 14.53
N VAL A 56 -2.72 -1.67 13.98
CA VAL A 56 -3.92 -1.31 14.74
C VAL A 56 -4.67 -2.57 15.21
N ALA A 57 -4.75 -3.62 14.37
CA ALA A 57 -5.34 -4.89 14.75
C ALA A 57 -4.57 -5.57 15.90
N ALA A 58 -3.23 -5.58 15.84
CA ALA A 58 -2.40 -6.13 16.92
C ALA A 58 -2.57 -5.34 18.24
N ILE A 59 -2.72 -4.02 18.17
CA ILE A 59 -3.02 -3.20 19.35
C ILE A 59 -4.41 -3.56 19.90
N GLU A 60 -5.43 -3.72 19.04
CA GLU A 60 -6.77 -4.13 19.47
C GLU A 60 -6.75 -5.46 20.23
N GLU A 61 -6.05 -6.47 19.70
CA GLU A 61 -5.94 -7.82 20.28
C GLU A 61 -5.27 -7.83 21.66
N THR A 62 -4.32 -6.91 21.88
CA THR A 62 -3.59 -6.78 23.14
C THR A 62 -4.22 -5.80 24.12
N THR A 63 -5.26 -5.07 23.70
CA THR A 63 -5.99 -4.11 24.54
C THR A 63 -7.02 -4.83 25.43
N ILE A 64 -7.23 -4.32 26.65
CA ILE A 64 -8.18 -4.88 27.61
C ILE A 64 -9.56 -5.04 26.98
N PRO A 65 -10.15 -6.27 26.99
CA PRO A 65 -11.46 -6.52 26.43
C PRO A 65 -12.56 -5.65 27.04
N GLY A 66 -13.43 -5.09 26.20
CA GLY A 66 -14.55 -4.24 26.59
C GLY A 66 -14.18 -2.82 27.00
N SER A 67 -12.89 -2.47 27.00
CA SER A 67 -12.42 -1.11 27.27
C SER A 67 -12.90 -0.12 26.21
N ARG A 68 -12.88 1.18 26.56
CA ARG A 68 -13.15 2.26 25.59
C ARG A 68 -12.17 2.22 24.42
N ASP A 69 -10.92 1.89 24.69
CA ASP A 69 -9.83 1.89 23.71
C ASP A 69 -9.96 0.72 22.74
N GLN A 70 -10.28 -0.50 23.23
CA GLN A 70 -10.53 -1.64 22.35
C GLN A 70 -11.67 -1.31 21.37
N ARG A 71 -12.79 -0.74 21.84
CA ARG A 71 -13.91 -0.33 20.97
C ARG A 71 -13.52 0.75 19.96
N ALA A 72 -12.57 1.63 20.29
CA ALA A 72 -12.07 2.63 19.36
C ALA A 72 -11.25 1.99 18.25
N PHE A 73 -10.35 1.07 18.60
CA PHE A 73 -9.56 0.30 17.63
C PHE A 73 -10.44 -0.59 16.74
N SER A 74 -11.42 -1.31 17.30
CA SER A 74 -12.37 -2.12 16.51
C SER A 74 -13.08 -1.30 15.44
N LYS A 75 -13.46 -0.05 15.73
CA LYS A 75 -14.09 0.85 14.75
C LYS A 75 -13.13 1.26 13.63
N ILE A 76 -11.86 1.49 13.97
CA ILE A 76 -10.82 1.82 12.99
C ILE A 76 -10.56 0.60 12.09
N VAL A 77 -10.40 -0.59 12.65
CA VAL A 77 -10.18 -1.84 11.89
C VAL A 77 -11.38 -2.15 10.98
N GLN A 78 -12.61 -2.09 11.50
CA GLN A 78 -13.82 -2.30 10.70
C GLN A 78 -14.01 -1.27 9.59
N GLY A 79 -13.59 -0.02 9.83
CA GLY A 79 -13.63 1.06 8.84
C GLY A 79 -12.55 0.95 7.76
N ALA A 80 -11.41 0.30 8.05
CA ALA A 80 -10.31 0.12 7.12
C ALA A 80 -10.47 -1.12 6.20
N LEU A 81 -11.29 -2.10 6.61
CA LEU A 81 -11.59 -3.32 5.85
C LEU A 81 -12.81 -3.21 4.92
N ARG A 82 -13.43 -2.01 4.81
CA ARG A 82 -14.56 -1.69 3.93
C ARG A 82 -14.15 -0.70 2.85
#